data_AF-A0A966KZ15-F1
#
_entry.id   AF-A0A966KZ15-F1
#
_cell.length_a   1.000
_cell.length_b   1.000
_cell.length_c   1.000
_cell.angle_alpha   90.00
_cell.angle_beta   90.00
_cell.angle_gamma   90.00
#
_symmetry.space_group_name_H-M   'P 1'
#
loop_
_entity.id
_entity.type
_entity.pdbx_description
1 polymer ?
#
loop_
_entity_poly.entity_id
_entity_poly.type
_entity_poly.pdbx_seq_one_letter_code
_entity_poly.pdbx_strand_id
1 'polypeptide(L)' 'EIYRTVHTFANISHVFSTYESFTSGRDEKPFMRGINSIQLLNDGKRWWIINIYWAQESDEHPIPKKYLDKN' A
#
# COMPACT_ATOMS: atom_id res chain seq x y z
N GLU A 1 -0.47 4.60 -6.39
CA GLU A 1 -0.25 4.67 -4.93
C GLU A 1 -0.39 6.12 -4.51
N ILE A 2 -1.08 6.38 -3.39
CA ILE A 2 -1.33 7.73 -2.87
C ILE A 2 -0.68 7.99 -1.51
N TYR A 3 -0.33 6.94 -0.75
CA TYR A 3 0.34 7.06 0.54
C TYR A 3 1.12 5.78 0.87
N ARG A 4 2.16 5.89 1.70
CA ARG A 4 2.81 4.71 2.31
C ARG A 4 3.33 4.98 3.70
N THR A 5 3.30 3.95 4.54
CA THR A 5 4.08 3.87 5.79
C THR A 5 5.07 2.73 5.67
N VAL A 6 6.32 2.99 6.06
CA VAL A 6 7.40 2.00 6.03
C VAL A 6 7.93 1.82 7.44
N HIS A 7 7.95 0.56 7.91
CA HIS A 7 8.64 0.18 9.13
C HIS A 7 9.73 -0.82 8.77
N THR A 8 10.98 -0.45 9.05
CA THR A 8 12.16 -1.26 8.73
C THR A 8 12.90 -1.60 10.02
N PHE A 9 13.31 -2.86 10.14
CA PHE A 9 14.22 -3.32 11.18
C PHE A 9 15.20 -4.31 10.57
N ALA A 10 16.50 -4.09 10.75
CA ALA A 10 17.55 -4.88 10.09
C ALA A 10 17.29 -5.00 8.57
N ASN A 11 17.21 -6.23 8.05
CA ASN A 11 17.02 -6.51 6.63
C ASN A 11 15.55 -6.80 6.24
N ILE A 12 14.58 -6.49 7.10
CA ILE A 12 13.16 -6.64 6.80
C ILE A 12 12.44 -5.29 6.75
N SER A 13 11.43 -5.19 5.90
CA SER A 13 10.52 -4.03 5.90
C SER A 13 9.06 -4.48 5.80
N HIS A 14 8.21 -3.87 6.61
CA HIS A 14 6.75 -3.92 6.47
C HIS A 14 6.27 -2.60 5.87
N VAL A 15 5.54 -2.69 4.76
CA VAL A 15 5.05 -1.52 4.04
C VAL A 15 3.55 -1.60 3.92
N PHE A 16 2.86 -0.58 4.43
CA PHE A 16 1.47 -0.32 4.07
C PHE A 16 1.46 0.69 2.93
N SER A 17 0.88 0.31 1.80
CA SER A 17 0.80 1.13 0.59
C SER A 17 -0.68 1.34 0.22
N THR A 18 -1.15 2.58 0.32
CA THR A 18 -2.51 2.96 -0.04
C THR A 18 -2.57 3.17 -1.55
N TYR A 19 -3.47 2.45 -2.22
CA TYR A 19 -3.62 2.47 -3.67
C TYR A 19 -4.96 3.04 -4.11
N GLU A 20 -4.95 3.48 -5.36
CA GLU A 20 -6.12 3.85 -6.14
C GLU A 20 -6.03 3.10 -7.47
N SER A 21 -7.14 2.59 -7.96
CA SER A 21 -7.26 1.88 -9.23
C SER A 21 -8.21 2.62 -10.15
N PHE A 22 -7.78 2.76 -11.39
CA PHE A 22 -8.49 3.43 -12.48
C PHE A 22 -8.63 2.45 -13.63
N THR A 23 -9.74 2.48 -14.36
CA THR A 23 -9.94 1.64 -15.54
C THR A 23 -9.18 2.22 -16.72
N SER A 24 -9.07 3.55 -16.77
CA SER A 24 -8.38 4.32 -17.78
C SER A 24 -7.61 5.48 -17.14
N GLY A 25 -6.51 5.90 -17.78
CA GLY A 25 -5.77 7.09 -17.35
C GLY A 25 -6.51 8.43 -17.55
N ARG A 26 -7.72 8.40 -18.13
CA ARG A 26 -8.60 9.57 -18.28
C ARG A 26 -9.62 9.70 -17.15
N ASP A 27 -9.73 8.69 -16.29
CA ASP A 27 -10.70 8.67 -15.21
C ASP A 27 -10.30 9.70 -14.13
N GLU A 28 -11.21 10.61 -13.79
CA GLU A 28 -10.96 11.64 -12.76
C GLU A 28 -11.04 11.08 -11.33
N LYS A 29 -11.73 9.95 -11.15
CA LYS A 29 -11.95 9.31 -9.86
C LYS A 29 -11.60 7.82 -9.94
N PRO A 30 -10.98 7.25 -8.90
CA PRO A 30 -10.72 5.82 -8.87
C PRO A 30 -12.01 5.04 -8.70
N PHE A 31 -12.07 3.84 -9.30
CA PHE A 31 -13.17 2.91 -9.07
C PHE A 31 -12.94 2.02 -7.83
N MET A 32 -11.69 1.94 -7.36
CA MET A 32 -11.32 1.16 -6.19
C MET A 32 -10.14 1.81 -5.47
N ARG A 33 -10.16 1.73 -4.14
CA ARG A 33 -9.02 2.06 -3.28
C ARG A 33 -8.83 0.94 -2.26
N GLY A 34 -7.66 0.91 -1.65
CA GLY A 34 -7.36 -0.05 -0.59
C GLY A 34 -5.95 0.10 -0.07
N ILE A 35 -5.55 -0.81 0.82
CA ILE A 35 -4.19 -0.88 1.35
C ILE A 35 -3.59 -2.24 1.02
N ASN A 36 -2.38 -2.22 0.47
CA ASN A 36 -1.51 -3.38 0.40
C ASN A 36 -0.64 -3.44 1.67
N SER A 37 -0.62 -4.58 2.35
CA SER A 37 0.33 -4.95 3.40
C SER A 37 1.42 -5.81 2.80
N ILE A 38 2.59 -5.24 2.60
CA ILE A 38 3.72 -5.85 1.88
C ILE A 38 4.82 -6.18 2.87
N GLN A 39 5.30 -7.43 2.85
CA GLN A 39 6.46 -7.86 3.62
C GLN A 39 7.65 -8.07 2.68
N LEU A 40 8.75 -7.41 3.02
CA LEU A 40 9.98 -7.38 2.23
C LEU A 40 11.16 -7.95 3.02
N LEU A 41 12.04 -8.68 2.34
CA LEU A 41 13.34 -9.13 2.84
C LEU A 41 14.45 -8.63 1.92
N ASN A 42 15.48 -8.04 2.50
CA ASN A 42 16.74 -7.72 1.80
C ASN A 42 17.76 -8.83 2.06
N ASP A 43 18.27 -9.45 1.00
CA ASP A 43 19.28 -10.51 1.08
C ASP A 43 20.73 -9.97 1.11
N GLY A 44 20.90 -8.65 1.17
CA GLY A 44 22.18 -7.94 1.07
C GLY A 44 22.53 -7.46 -0.34
N LYS A 45 21.77 -7.86 -1.36
CA LYS A 45 21.93 -7.42 -2.75
C LYS A 45 20.68 -6.76 -3.29
N ARG A 46 19.50 -7.27 -2.93
CA ARG A 46 18.21 -6.74 -3.40
C ARG A 46 17.08 -7.03 -2.42
N TRP A 47 15.97 -6.32 -2.62
CA TRP A 47 14.71 -6.57 -1.93
C TRP A 47 13.88 -7.64 -2.64
N TRP A 48 13.29 -8.51 -1.84
CA TRP A 48 12.34 -9.53 -2.24
C TRP A 48 11.00 -9.28 -1.57
N ILE A 49 9.92 -9.38 -2.34
CA ILE A 49 8.57 -9.46 -1.79
C ILE A 49 8.37 -10.89 -1.31
N ILE A 50 8.23 -11.05 0.00
CA ILE A 50 7.99 -12.35 0.63
C ILE A 50 6.49 -12.64 0.71
N ASN A 51 5.68 -11.60 0.96
CA ASN A 51 4.24 -11.73 1.07
C ASN A 51 3.56 -10.39 0.71
N ILE A 52 2.33 -10.50 0.17
CA ILE A 52 1.41 -9.38 0.03
C ILE A 52 0.02 -9.84 0.49
N TYR A 53 -0.57 -9.08 1.41
CA TYR A 53 -2.01 -9.06 1.63
C TYR A 53 -2.58 -7.73 1.15
N TRP A 54 -3.86 -7.71 0.82
CA TRP A 54 -4.57 -6.49 0.49
C TRP A 54 -5.94 -6.46 1.14
N ALA A 55 -6.42 -5.26 1.46
CA ALA A 55 -7.77 -4.99 1.90
C ALA A 55 -8.32 -3.83 1.07
N GLN A 56 -9.48 -4.06 0.46
CA GLN A 56 -10.19 -3.04 -0.29
C GLN A 56 -11.00 -2.16 0.67
N GLU A 57 -11.07 -0.87 0.38
CA GLU A 57 -11.95 0.07 1.08
C GLU A 57 -13.43 -0.29 0.83
N SER A 58 -14.25 -0.24 1.89
CA SER A 58 -15.71 -0.32 1.82
C SER A 58 -16.36 0.72 2.73
N ASP A 59 -17.69 0.86 2.66
CA ASP A 59 -18.43 1.74 3.55
C ASP A 59 -18.34 1.30 5.02
N GLU A 60 -18.26 -0.01 5.30
CA GLU A 60 -18.04 -0.52 6.65
C GLU A 60 -16.59 -0.38 7.13
N HIS A 61 -15.64 -0.42 6.19
CA HIS A 61 -14.20 -0.36 6.46
C HIS A 61 -13.53 0.74 5.62
N PRO A 62 -13.78 2.03 5.93
CA PRO A 62 -13.16 3.13 5.22
C PRO A 62 -11.65 3.17 5.50
N ILE A 63 -10.84 3.67 4.56
CA ILE A 63 -9.41 3.83 4.79
C ILE A 63 -9.22 4.87 5.90
N PRO A 64 -8.53 4.53 7.01
CA PRO A 64 -8.26 5.49 8.07
C PRO A 64 -7.48 6.70 7.55
N LYS A 65 -7.85 7.91 7.99
CA LYS A 65 -7.25 9.18 7.54
C LYS A 65 -5.72 9.20 7.60
N LYS A 66 -5.13 8.58 8.63
CA LYS A 66 -3.67 8.45 8.79
C LYS A 66 -2.96 7.75 7.61
N TYR A 67 -3.69 7.02 6.77
CA TYR A 67 -3.19 6.35 5.57
C TYR A 67 -3.56 7.09 4.26
N LEU A 68 -4.02 8.34 4.37
CA LEU A 68 -4.42 9.21 3.23
C LEU A 68 -3.66 10.54 3.20
N ASP A 69 -3.11 10.99 4.33
CA ASP A 69 -2.41 12.28 4.42
C ASP A 69 -1.05 12.19 3.72
N LYS A 70 -0.82 12.98 2.67
CA LYS A 70 0.49 13.00 1.98
C LYS A 70 1.57 13.47 2.95
N ASN A 71 2.63 12.67 3.11
CA ASN A 71 3.90 13.14 3.68
C ASN A 71 4.52 14.24 2.81
#